data_AF-A0A662LIR3-F1
#
_entry.id   AF-A0A662LIR3-F1
#
_cell.length_a   1.000
_cell.length_b   1.000
_cell.length_c   1.000
_cell.angle_alpha   90.00
_cell.angle_beta   90.00
_cell.angle_gamma   90.00
#
_symmetry.space_group_name_H-M   'P 1'
#
loop_
_entity.id
_entity.type
_entity.pdbx_description
1 polymer ?
#
loop_
_entity_poly.entity_id
_entity_poly.type
_entity_poly.pdbx_seq_one_letter_code
_entity_poly.pdbx_strand_id
1 'polypeptide(L)'
;VDRVWDNSKIVIILDHRTPANQIKSAEGHKSIRQFVRDQGIGFFYDVGEGICHQILPEKGHVKPGMLIVGTDSHTTTHGAFGAFSTGIGATEMACVWATGKLWLKVPETIKMIINGKLPEMVTAKDVILYIIGEIGSDGANYKAIEFYGETIKDLSISSRMTISNQAMEAGAKTAIIPPDDKTFNYLKDRVKGEMRGVYADEDASYEDVLEFDVSNLEPMVACPHAVDNVKPVREVEGIEIDQAVLGSCTNGRLEDIEIAARILKGKRIDPRVRLIVVPASREVYISALKRGYIEILLKAGATIINPGCGPCLGAHQGVLASGERAITSTNRNFRGRMGSPDSEIYLASPATVAISALKGEISDPREVVR
;
A
#
# COMPACT_ATOMS: atom_id res chain seq x y z
N VAL A 1 10.03 6.02 32.39
CA VAL A 1 9.50 4.66 32.14
C VAL A 1 10.63 3.88 31.51
N ASP A 2 11.22 2.96 32.26
CA ASP A 2 12.51 2.34 31.87
C ASP A 2 12.34 1.07 31.02
N ARG A 3 11.13 0.49 31.07
CA ARG A 3 10.73 -0.71 30.33
C ARG A 3 9.44 -0.48 29.56
N VAL A 4 9.36 -1.06 28.37
CA VAL A 4 8.08 -1.18 27.65
C VAL A 4 7.10 -2.06 28.43
N TRP A 5 5.81 -1.80 28.27
CA TRP A 5 4.76 -2.49 29.03
C TRP A 5 4.66 -3.99 28.72
N ASP A 6 4.83 -4.37 27.45
CA ASP A 6 4.78 -5.74 26.94
C ASP A 6 5.62 -5.84 25.65
N ASN A 7 6.80 -6.45 25.75
CA ASN A 7 7.72 -6.60 24.61
C ASN A 7 7.24 -7.63 23.57
N SER A 8 6.22 -8.43 23.88
CA SER A 8 5.59 -9.38 22.95
C SER A 8 4.47 -8.74 22.12
N LYS A 9 4.10 -7.49 22.39
CA LYS A 9 3.08 -6.75 21.63
C LYS A 9 3.64 -5.57 20.83
N ILE A 10 4.97 -5.47 20.77
CA ILE A 10 5.67 -4.42 20.02
C ILE A 10 6.37 -5.06 18.85
N VAL A 11 6.10 -4.52 17.66
CA VAL A 11 6.77 -4.91 16.41
C VAL A 11 7.56 -3.71 15.89
N ILE A 12 8.86 -3.90 15.63
CA ILE A 12 9.75 -2.86 15.11
C ILE A 12 10.28 -3.31 13.75
N ILE A 13 10.15 -2.46 12.74
CA ILE A 13 10.48 -2.77 11.35
C ILE A 13 11.34 -1.63 10.79
N LEU A 14 12.44 -1.97 10.11
CA LEU A 14 13.24 -1.02 9.34
C LEU A 14 12.94 -1.22 7.85
N ASP A 15 12.29 -0.23 7.23
CA ASP A 15 11.86 -0.30 5.82
C ASP A 15 12.02 1.04 5.05
N HIS A 16 11.92 2.18 5.72
CA HIS A 16 11.87 3.51 5.08
C HIS A 16 13.17 3.98 4.40
N ARG A 17 14.33 3.67 5.00
CA ARG A 17 15.65 4.09 4.49
C ARG A 17 16.59 2.90 4.50
N THR A 18 16.27 1.92 3.67
CA THR A 18 16.90 0.59 3.74
C THR A 18 17.54 0.22 2.41
N PRO A 19 18.86 -0.06 2.36
CA PRO A 19 19.88 0.24 3.38
C PRO A 19 19.95 1.72 3.75
N ALA A 20 20.64 2.05 4.85
CA ALA A 20 20.79 3.43 5.30
C ALA A 20 21.42 4.30 4.19
N ASN A 21 20.74 5.39 3.83
CA ASN A 21 21.13 6.29 2.75
C ASN A 21 22.14 7.38 3.17
N GLN A 22 22.32 7.59 4.47
CA GLN A 22 23.23 8.60 5.05
C GLN A 22 23.63 8.22 6.48
N ILE A 23 24.69 8.85 7.00
CA ILE A 23 25.24 8.58 8.34
C ILE A 23 24.16 8.68 9.43
N LYS A 24 23.35 9.74 9.42
CA LYS A 24 22.26 9.93 10.39
C LYS A 24 21.25 8.78 10.39
N SER A 25 20.92 8.22 9.22
CA SER A 25 20.02 7.06 9.12
C SER A 25 20.69 5.80 9.67
N ALA A 26 21.99 5.61 9.43
CA ALA A 26 22.76 4.49 9.98
C ALA A 26 22.87 4.54 11.52
N GLU A 27 23.10 5.72 12.09
CA GLU A 27 23.09 5.95 13.54
C GLU A 27 21.70 5.68 14.14
N GLY A 28 20.64 6.12 13.46
CA GLY A 28 19.25 5.80 13.83
C GLY A 28 19.00 4.30 13.86
N HIS A 29 19.40 3.57 12.82
CA HIS A 29 19.27 2.11 12.77
C HIS A 29 20.07 1.43 13.88
N LYS A 30 21.29 1.90 14.16
CA LYS A 30 22.12 1.39 15.28
C LYS A 30 21.42 1.58 16.62
N SER A 31 20.85 2.77 16.86
CA SER A 31 20.11 3.09 18.08
C SER A 31 18.88 2.21 18.25
N ILE A 32 18.09 2.02 17.19
CA ILE A 32 16.91 1.14 17.19
C ILE A 32 17.31 -0.31 17.53
N ARG A 33 18.36 -0.83 16.90
CA ARG A 33 18.88 -2.19 17.21
C ARG A 33 19.33 -2.32 18.66
N GLN A 34 19.91 -1.26 19.25
CA GLN A 34 20.29 -1.24 20.66
C GLN A 34 19.06 -1.26 21.56
N PHE A 35 18.07 -0.40 21.28
CA PHE A 35 16.81 -0.36 22.03
C PHE A 35 16.07 -1.70 22.00
N VAL A 36 15.98 -2.35 20.84
CA VAL A 36 15.39 -3.69 20.67
C VAL A 36 16.05 -4.71 21.61
N ARG A 37 17.39 -4.72 21.67
CA ARG A 37 18.14 -5.60 22.58
C ARG A 37 17.88 -5.26 24.04
N ASP A 38 17.96 -3.97 24.40
CA ASP A 38 17.82 -3.52 25.78
C ASP A 38 16.43 -3.83 26.33
N GLN A 39 15.39 -3.71 25.51
CA GLN A 39 14.00 -3.98 25.89
C GLN A 39 13.57 -5.44 25.69
N GLY A 40 14.42 -6.28 25.08
CA GLY A 40 14.10 -7.68 24.80
C GLY A 40 12.93 -7.85 23.82
N ILE A 41 12.80 -6.97 22.82
CA ILE A 41 11.72 -7.02 21.83
C ILE A 41 12.02 -8.14 20.82
N GLY A 42 11.20 -9.20 20.83
CA GLY A 42 11.39 -10.37 19.98
C GLY A 42 10.97 -10.17 18.51
N PHE A 43 10.05 -9.23 18.25
CA PHE A 43 9.51 -8.97 16.91
C PHE A 43 10.20 -7.78 16.24
N PHE A 44 11.49 -7.98 15.93
CA PHE A 44 12.29 -7.01 15.19
C PHE A 44 12.60 -7.53 13.78
N TYR A 45 12.27 -6.72 12.78
CA TYR A 45 12.51 -7.01 11.36
C TYR A 45 13.47 -5.97 10.80
N ASP A 46 14.68 -6.41 10.46
CA ASP A 46 15.77 -5.55 10.02
C ASP A 46 15.67 -5.20 8.52
N VAL A 47 16.65 -4.44 8.04
CA VAL A 47 16.83 -4.06 6.64
C VAL A 47 16.64 -5.25 5.68
N GLY A 48 15.77 -5.06 4.68
CA GLY A 48 15.53 -6.02 3.61
C GLY A 48 14.55 -7.14 3.97
N GLU A 49 13.85 -7.07 5.11
CA GLU A 49 12.70 -7.93 5.39
C GLU A 49 11.49 -7.52 4.55
N GLY A 50 11.12 -6.24 4.55
CA GLY A 50 9.96 -5.74 3.81
C GLY A 50 9.33 -4.50 4.42
N ILE A 51 8.31 -3.99 3.75
CA ILE A 51 7.54 -2.82 4.15
C ILE A 51 6.70 -3.14 5.38
N CYS A 52 6.59 -2.20 6.33
CA CYS A 52 5.95 -2.43 7.63
C CYS A 52 4.55 -3.03 7.53
N HIS A 53 3.69 -2.46 6.66
CA HIS A 53 2.31 -2.93 6.44
C HIS A 53 2.21 -4.26 5.68
N GLN A 54 3.29 -4.70 5.04
CA GLN A 54 3.38 -6.03 4.43
C GLN A 54 3.87 -7.06 5.45
N ILE A 55 4.88 -6.71 6.24
CA ILE A 55 5.49 -7.59 7.23
C ILE A 55 4.54 -7.94 8.36
N LEU A 56 3.74 -6.98 8.86
CA LEU A 56 2.80 -7.23 9.95
C LEU A 56 1.87 -8.43 9.68
N PRO A 57 1.08 -8.44 8.59
CA PRO A 57 0.21 -9.57 8.28
C PRO A 57 0.99 -10.82 7.83
N GLU A 58 2.07 -10.68 7.05
CA GLU A 58 2.88 -11.82 6.60
C GLU A 58 3.45 -12.64 7.76
N LYS A 59 3.82 -11.97 8.86
CA LYS A 59 4.41 -12.59 10.05
C LYS A 59 3.41 -12.91 11.16
N GLY A 60 2.11 -12.79 10.85
CA GLY A 60 1.05 -13.21 11.77
C GLY A 60 0.78 -12.26 12.93
N HIS A 61 1.14 -10.99 12.79
CA HIS A 61 0.91 -9.95 13.81
C HIS A 61 -0.45 -9.26 13.69
N VAL A 62 -1.23 -9.65 12.68
CA VAL A 62 -2.56 -9.11 12.40
C VAL A 62 -3.57 -10.25 12.48
N LYS A 63 -4.63 -10.06 13.26
CA LYS A 63 -5.79 -10.98 13.32
C LYS A 63 -7.08 -10.18 13.27
N PRO A 64 -8.17 -10.78 12.78
CA PRO A 64 -9.50 -10.20 12.93
C PRO A 64 -9.81 -9.82 14.38
N GLY A 65 -10.51 -8.70 14.56
CA GLY A 65 -10.92 -8.19 15.88
C GLY A 65 -9.82 -7.52 16.71
N MET A 66 -8.59 -7.41 16.19
CA MET A 66 -7.52 -6.69 16.89
C MET A 66 -7.67 -5.17 16.78
N LEU A 67 -7.20 -4.46 17.82
CA LEU A 67 -6.84 -3.05 17.76
C LEU A 67 -5.35 -2.93 17.46
N ILE A 68 -5.00 -2.27 16.36
CA ILE A 68 -3.62 -2.09 15.90
C ILE A 68 -3.33 -0.60 15.76
N VAL A 69 -2.25 -0.15 16.38
CA VAL A 69 -1.76 1.22 16.24
C VAL A 69 -0.33 1.21 15.73
N GLY A 70 0.00 2.15 14.84
CA GLY A 70 1.32 2.25 14.23
C GLY A 70 1.73 3.71 14.05
N THR A 71 3.03 3.98 14.02
CA THR A 71 3.58 5.34 13.79
C THR A 71 3.59 5.75 12.32
N ASP A 72 2.85 5.04 11.48
CA ASP A 72 2.71 5.31 10.05
C ASP A 72 1.23 5.56 9.72
N SER A 73 0.96 6.54 8.86
CA SER A 73 -0.39 6.93 8.46
C SER A 73 -1.20 5.80 7.85
N HIS A 74 -0.55 4.93 7.07
CA HIS A 74 -1.21 3.85 6.33
C HIS A 74 -1.37 2.57 7.15
N THR A 75 -1.27 2.65 8.48
CA THR A 75 -1.61 1.54 9.38
C THR A 75 -3.05 1.05 9.15
N THR A 76 -3.92 1.88 8.55
CA THR A 76 -5.24 1.52 8.01
C THR A 76 -5.24 0.28 7.11
N THR A 77 -4.12 -0.05 6.47
CA THR A 77 -3.94 -1.25 5.62
C THR A 77 -4.40 -2.53 6.31
N HIS A 78 -4.17 -2.65 7.63
CA HIS A 78 -4.48 -3.87 8.36
C HIS A 78 -5.98 -4.11 8.56
N GLY A 79 -6.83 -3.12 8.26
CA GLY A 79 -8.27 -3.29 8.26
C GLY A 79 -8.77 -4.23 7.15
N ALA A 80 -7.96 -4.53 6.14
CA ALA A 80 -8.20 -5.59 5.17
C ALA A 80 -8.36 -7.00 5.80
N PHE A 81 -7.94 -7.16 7.07
CA PHE A 81 -8.02 -8.39 7.85
C PHE A 81 -9.13 -8.35 8.91
N GLY A 82 -10.05 -7.38 8.87
CA GLY A 82 -11.10 -7.23 9.88
C GLY A 82 -10.57 -6.72 11.23
N ALA A 83 -9.46 -5.99 11.24
CA ALA A 83 -8.89 -5.36 12.42
C ALA A 83 -9.16 -3.85 12.43
N PHE A 84 -9.42 -3.26 13.59
CA PHE A 84 -9.40 -1.81 13.72
C PHE A 84 -7.95 -1.35 13.73
N SER A 85 -7.53 -0.58 12.73
CA SER A 85 -6.12 -0.22 12.58
C SER A 85 -5.93 1.24 12.17
N THR A 86 -5.07 1.95 12.88
CA THR A 86 -4.93 3.41 12.69
C THR A 86 -3.52 3.92 12.95
N GLY A 87 -3.13 4.95 12.22
CA GLY A 87 -1.90 5.70 12.46
C GLY A 87 -2.03 6.60 13.69
N ILE A 88 -0.94 6.69 14.46
CA ILE A 88 -0.80 7.56 15.64
C ILE A 88 0.57 8.27 15.62
N GLY A 89 0.71 9.37 16.35
CA GLY A 89 1.96 10.11 16.48
C GLY A 89 2.97 9.44 17.41
N ALA A 90 4.22 9.92 17.38
CA ALA A 90 5.30 9.40 18.24
C ALA A 90 4.99 9.57 19.74
N THR A 91 4.35 10.68 20.14
CA THR A 91 3.94 10.92 21.53
C THR A 91 2.91 9.89 22.01
N GLU A 92 1.91 9.59 21.19
CA GLU A 92 0.91 8.57 21.48
C GLU A 92 1.53 7.17 21.53
N MET A 93 2.46 6.87 20.61
CA MET A 93 3.18 5.61 20.62
C MET A 93 4.04 5.45 21.87
N ALA A 94 4.67 6.52 22.38
CA ALA A 94 5.37 6.48 23.66
C ALA A 94 4.44 6.14 24.82
N CYS A 95 3.21 6.69 24.84
CA CYS A 95 2.18 6.33 25.82
C CYS A 95 1.76 4.86 25.71
N VAL A 96 1.56 4.35 24.49
CA VAL A 96 1.24 2.93 24.23
C VAL A 96 2.36 2.03 24.71
N TRP A 97 3.62 2.36 24.39
CA TRP A 97 4.78 1.59 24.86
C TRP A 97 4.92 1.63 26.38
N ALA A 98 4.54 2.73 27.04
CA ALA A 98 4.62 2.85 28.49
C ALA A 98 3.47 2.13 29.23
N THR A 99 2.27 2.08 28.65
CA THR A 99 1.05 1.71 29.39
C THR A 99 0.23 0.57 28.78
N GLY A 100 0.47 0.23 27.52
CA GLY A 100 -0.36 -0.68 26.74
C GLY A 100 -1.75 -0.16 26.40
N LYS A 101 -1.99 1.14 26.62
CA LYS A 101 -3.30 1.77 26.47
C LYS A 101 -3.18 3.09 25.71
N LEU A 102 -4.27 3.47 25.05
CA LEU A 102 -4.42 4.74 24.36
C LEU A 102 -5.89 5.18 24.41
N TRP A 103 -6.13 6.49 24.42
CA TRP A 103 -7.48 7.04 24.25
C TRP A 103 -7.79 7.17 22.76
N LEU A 104 -8.93 6.64 22.34
CA LEU A 104 -9.46 6.79 20.99
C LEU A 104 -10.89 7.27 21.09
N LYS A 105 -11.26 8.28 20.31
CA LYS A 105 -12.66 8.60 20.06
C LYS A 105 -13.18 7.57 19.07
N VAL A 106 -14.32 6.96 19.37
CA VAL A 106 -15.00 6.05 18.44
C VAL A 106 -15.44 6.86 17.22
N PRO A 107 -14.98 6.51 16.00
CA PRO A 107 -15.39 7.22 14.79
C PRO A 107 -16.81 6.82 14.37
N GLU A 108 -17.50 7.74 13.69
CA GLU A 108 -18.67 7.37 12.89
C GLU A 108 -18.24 6.56 11.66
N THR A 109 -19.15 5.80 11.06
CA THR A 109 -18.83 4.85 9.99
C THR A 109 -19.57 5.19 8.70
N ILE A 110 -18.83 5.29 7.59
CA ILE A 110 -19.36 5.28 6.22
C ILE A 110 -19.35 3.84 5.71
N LYS A 111 -20.50 3.35 5.26
CA LYS A 111 -20.61 2.07 4.57
C LYS A 111 -20.39 2.26 3.08
N MET A 112 -19.42 1.57 2.50
CA MET A 112 -19.18 1.58 1.05
C MET A 112 -19.53 0.22 0.46
N ILE A 113 -20.54 0.17 -0.41
CA ILE A 113 -20.98 -1.04 -1.10
C ILE A 113 -20.47 -0.99 -2.53
N ILE A 114 -19.57 -1.90 -2.91
CA ILE A 114 -18.92 -1.93 -4.22
C ILE A 114 -19.34 -3.20 -4.96
N ASN A 115 -20.15 -3.04 -6.01
CA ASN A 115 -20.73 -4.14 -6.79
C ASN A 115 -20.27 -4.09 -8.26
N GLY A 116 -20.45 -5.21 -8.97
CA GLY A 116 -20.02 -5.36 -10.34
C GLY A 116 -18.75 -6.20 -10.49
N LYS A 117 -18.44 -6.59 -11.72
CA LYS A 117 -17.21 -7.35 -12.03
C LYS A 117 -16.18 -6.41 -12.61
N LEU A 118 -14.96 -6.43 -12.07
CA LEU A 118 -13.87 -5.61 -12.59
C LEU A 118 -13.56 -5.99 -14.04
N PRO A 119 -13.52 -5.01 -14.96
CA PRO A 119 -13.08 -5.24 -16.32
C PRO A 119 -11.63 -5.73 -16.39
N GLU A 120 -11.24 -6.31 -17.53
CA GLU A 120 -9.88 -6.77 -17.73
C GLU A 120 -8.88 -5.60 -17.61
N MET A 121 -7.73 -5.85 -16.96
CA MET A 121 -6.69 -4.87 -16.65
C MET A 121 -7.10 -3.74 -15.68
N VAL A 122 -8.30 -3.80 -15.11
CA VAL A 122 -8.73 -2.95 -13.99
C VAL A 122 -8.48 -3.68 -12.68
N THR A 123 -7.93 -2.97 -11.70
CA THR A 123 -7.47 -3.55 -10.43
C THR A 123 -8.09 -2.82 -9.23
N ALA A 124 -7.87 -3.35 -8.03
CA ALA A 124 -8.28 -2.70 -6.79
C ALA A 124 -7.69 -1.28 -6.61
N LYS A 125 -6.55 -0.98 -7.26
CA LYS A 125 -5.97 0.36 -7.30
C LYS A 125 -6.86 1.34 -8.05
N ASP A 126 -7.39 0.92 -9.20
CA ASP A 126 -8.28 1.74 -10.01
C ASP A 126 -9.61 2.00 -9.27
N VAL A 127 -10.13 0.98 -8.56
CA VAL A 127 -11.33 1.10 -7.71
C VAL A 127 -11.15 2.14 -6.62
N ILE A 128 -10.07 2.06 -5.82
CA ILE A 128 -9.89 3.00 -4.71
C ILE A 128 -9.55 4.41 -5.20
N LEU A 129 -8.84 4.55 -6.32
CA LEU A 129 -8.64 5.86 -6.94
C LEU A 129 -9.97 6.46 -7.42
N TYR A 130 -10.81 5.67 -8.10
CA TYR A 130 -12.14 6.13 -8.51
C TYR A 130 -12.96 6.63 -7.31
N ILE A 131 -13.03 5.85 -6.23
CA ILE A 131 -13.75 6.24 -5.00
C ILE A 131 -13.17 7.53 -4.40
N ILE A 132 -11.85 7.67 -4.30
CA ILE A 132 -11.22 8.89 -3.77
C ILE A 132 -11.51 10.09 -4.68
N GLY A 133 -11.56 9.91 -6.00
CA GLY A 133 -11.95 10.95 -6.94
C GLY A 133 -13.39 11.43 -6.75
N GLU A 134 -14.31 10.52 -6.42
CA GLU A 134 -15.73 10.85 -6.19
C GLU A 134 -15.96 11.53 -4.84
N ILE A 135 -15.32 11.08 -3.76
CA ILE A 135 -15.57 11.58 -2.39
C ILE A 135 -14.59 12.68 -1.95
N GLY A 136 -13.48 12.86 -2.67
CA GLY A 136 -12.42 13.80 -2.33
C GLY A 136 -11.48 13.33 -1.21
N SER A 137 -10.37 14.04 -1.05
CA SER A 137 -9.33 13.71 -0.07
C SER A 137 -9.74 13.87 1.41
N ASP A 138 -10.84 14.58 1.68
CA ASP A 138 -11.43 14.75 3.01
C ASP A 138 -12.80 14.03 3.16
N GLY A 139 -13.23 13.25 2.17
CA GLY A 139 -14.58 12.67 2.12
C GLY A 139 -14.93 11.73 3.28
N ALA A 140 -13.92 11.15 3.93
CA ALA A 140 -14.05 10.28 5.09
C ALA A 140 -13.26 10.80 6.31
N ASN A 141 -13.01 12.11 6.40
CA ASN A 141 -12.19 12.69 7.47
C ASN A 141 -12.67 12.26 8.87
N TYR A 142 -11.77 11.61 9.62
CA TYR A 142 -11.98 11.04 10.95
C TYR A 142 -13.02 9.91 11.06
N LYS A 143 -13.58 9.46 9.95
CA LYS A 143 -14.58 8.38 9.91
C LYS A 143 -13.91 7.03 9.70
N ALA A 144 -14.55 5.96 10.16
CA ALA A 144 -14.25 4.62 9.69
C ALA A 144 -14.92 4.41 8.33
N ILE A 145 -14.25 3.71 7.43
CA ILE A 145 -14.89 3.17 6.23
C ILE A 145 -15.01 1.67 6.41
N GLU A 146 -16.21 1.13 6.17
CA GLU A 146 -16.43 -0.31 6.02
C GLU A 146 -16.76 -0.64 4.57
N PHE A 147 -15.99 -1.57 3.98
CA PHE A 147 -16.21 -1.97 2.59
C PHE A 147 -16.97 -3.30 2.48
N TYR A 148 -18.01 -3.28 1.65
CA TYR A 148 -18.92 -4.39 1.36
C TYR A 148 -19.12 -4.53 -0.16
N GLY A 149 -19.94 -5.50 -0.56
CA GLY A 149 -20.34 -5.73 -1.95
C GLY A 149 -19.65 -6.92 -2.61
N GLU A 150 -20.16 -7.33 -3.77
CA GLU A 150 -19.65 -8.48 -4.54
C GLU A 150 -18.18 -8.30 -4.90
N THR A 151 -17.81 -7.11 -5.38
CA THR A 151 -16.43 -6.80 -5.79
C THR A 151 -15.45 -7.07 -4.65
N ILE A 152 -15.73 -6.56 -3.44
CA ILE A 152 -14.87 -6.72 -2.26
C ILE A 152 -14.69 -8.20 -1.85
N LYS A 153 -15.77 -8.98 -1.94
CA LYS A 153 -15.72 -10.43 -1.71
C LYS A 153 -14.82 -11.12 -2.73
N ASP A 154 -14.86 -10.72 -3.99
CA ASP A 154 -14.09 -11.30 -5.09
C ASP A 154 -12.60 -10.92 -5.06
N LEU A 155 -12.23 -9.78 -4.47
CA LEU A 155 -10.84 -9.39 -4.34
C LEU A 155 -9.98 -10.42 -3.56
N SER A 156 -8.69 -10.48 -3.92
CA SER A 156 -7.67 -11.15 -3.12
C SER A 156 -7.37 -10.34 -1.85
N ILE A 157 -6.70 -10.96 -0.86
CA ILE A 157 -6.21 -10.22 0.32
C ILE A 157 -5.24 -9.11 -0.08
N SER A 158 -4.36 -9.36 -1.04
CA SER A 158 -3.46 -8.34 -1.59
C SER A 158 -4.21 -7.13 -2.14
N SER A 159 -5.32 -7.35 -2.85
CA SER A 159 -6.15 -6.30 -3.41
C SER A 159 -6.98 -5.57 -2.35
N ARG A 160 -7.45 -6.28 -1.31
CA ARG A 160 -8.10 -5.67 -0.13
C ARG A 160 -7.15 -4.76 0.63
N MET A 161 -5.89 -5.17 0.79
CA MET A 161 -4.84 -4.33 1.38
C MET A 161 -4.64 -3.03 0.58
N THR A 162 -4.73 -3.06 -0.76
CA THR A 162 -4.67 -1.85 -1.60
C THR A 162 -5.76 -0.85 -1.24
N ILE A 163 -7.01 -1.32 -1.14
CA ILE A 163 -8.18 -0.49 -0.81
C ILE A 163 -8.04 0.09 0.61
N SER A 164 -7.80 -0.76 1.61
CA SER A 164 -7.66 -0.31 3.01
C SER A 164 -6.45 0.62 3.22
N ASN A 165 -5.37 0.44 2.47
CA ASN A 165 -4.21 1.32 2.51
C ASN A 165 -4.59 2.73 2.06
N GLN A 166 -5.19 2.88 0.87
CA GLN A 166 -5.45 4.19 0.28
C GLN A 166 -6.68 4.91 0.83
N ALA A 167 -7.55 4.24 1.59
CA ALA A 167 -8.61 4.91 2.32
C ALA A 167 -8.11 6.06 3.22
N MET A 168 -6.86 5.98 3.71
CA MET A 168 -6.21 7.09 4.44
C MET A 168 -6.13 8.38 3.61
N GLU A 169 -6.02 8.28 2.28
CA GLU A 169 -5.96 9.43 1.37
C GLU A 169 -7.34 10.07 1.10
N ALA A 170 -8.42 9.47 1.61
CA ALA A 170 -9.74 10.10 1.75
C ALA A 170 -10.00 10.62 3.19
N GLY A 171 -8.97 10.64 4.05
CA GLY A 171 -9.06 11.11 5.44
C GLY A 171 -9.57 10.06 6.43
N ALA A 172 -9.78 8.81 6.01
CA ALA A 172 -10.35 7.77 6.85
C ALA A 172 -9.46 7.48 8.08
N LYS A 173 -10.09 7.38 9.26
CA LYS A 173 -9.42 7.02 10.50
C LYS A 173 -8.98 5.54 10.51
N THR A 174 -9.80 4.68 9.90
CA THR A 174 -9.57 3.25 9.68
C THR A 174 -10.41 2.78 8.50
N ALA A 175 -10.03 1.66 7.89
CA ALA A 175 -10.65 1.14 6.68
C ALA A 175 -10.80 -0.39 6.78
N ILE A 176 -11.98 -0.85 7.17
CA ILE A 176 -12.23 -2.23 7.60
C ILE A 176 -12.94 -3.00 6.49
N ILE A 177 -12.44 -4.20 6.23
CA ILE A 177 -13.10 -5.21 5.39
C ILE A 177 -13.45 -6.38 6.30
N PRO A 178 -14.75 -6.74 6.43
CA PRO A 178 -15.15 -7.88 7.24
C PRO A 178 -14.41 -9.16 6.83
N PRO A 179 -13.89 -9.94 7.80
CA PRO A 179 -13.07 -11.11 7.51
C PRO A 179 -13.94 -12.25 6.96
N ASP A 180 -13.51 -12.84 5.85
CA ASP A 180 -14.13 -14.01 5.22
C ASP A 180 -13.13 -15.17 5.09
N ASP A 181 -13.53 -16.23 4.38
CA ASP A 181 -12.70 -17.41 4.16
C ASP A 181 -11.34 -17.09 3.54
N LYS A 182 -11.23 -16.08 2.66
CA LYS A 182 -9.93 -15.66 2.10
C LYS A 182 -9.04 -15.08 3.19
N THR A 183 -9.61 -14.30 4.11
CA THR A 183 -8.88 -13.72 5.25
C THR A 183 -8.40 -14.83 6.18
N PHE A 184 -9.27 -15.75 6.56
CA PHE A 184 -8.90 -16.87 7.44
C PHE A 184 -7.88 -17.79 6.79
N ASN A 185 -8.02 -18.10 5.49
CA ASN A 185 -7.08 -18.94 4.76
C ASN A 185 -5.70 -18.29 4.62
N TYR A 186 -5.63 -16.98 4.37
CA TYR A 186 -4.36 -16.26 4.31
C TYR A 186 -3.61 -16.31 5.66
N LEU A 187 -4.34 -16.24 6.77
CA LEU A 187 -3.77 -16.16 8.12
C LEU A 187 -3.53 -17.53 8.77
N LYS A 188 -4.18 -18.60 8.32
CA LYS A 188 -4.23 -19.93 8.96
C LYS A 188 -2.87 -20.46 9.44
N ASP A 189 -1.82 -20.33 8.62
CA ASP A 189 -0.48 -20.83 8.94
C ASP A 189 0.50 -19.74 9.40
N ARG A 190 0.01 -18.51 9.54
CA ARG A 190 0.81 -17.33 9.93
C ARG A 190 0.57 -16.95 11.38
N VAL A 191 -0.66 -17.06 11.86
CA VAL A 191 -1.06 -16.60 13.20
C VAL A 191 -1.12 -17.75 14.20
N LYS A 192 -0.84 -17.45 15.48
CA LYS A 192 -1.04 -18.39 16.59
C LYS A 192 -2.35 -18.12 17.30
N GLY A 193 -3.04 -19.15 17.77
CA GLY A 193 -4.27 -19.03 18.56
C GLY A 193 -5.52 -18.80 17.71
N GLU A 194 -6.65 -18.60 18.38
CA GLU A 194 -7.96 -18.48 17.72
C GLU A 194 -8.08 -17.17 16.92
N MET A 195 -8.68 -17.26 15.73
CA MET A 195 -9.08 -16.12 14.92
C MET A 195 -10.58 -15.96 15.04
N ARG A 196 -11.05 -14.83 15.60
CA ARG A 196 -12.47 -14.52 15.71
C ARG A 196 -12.77 -13.21 15.00
N GLY A 197 -13.59 -13.28 13.95
CA GLY A 197 -14.10 -12.11 13.27
C GLY A 197 -15.03 -11.29 14.18
N VAL A 198 -15.02 -9.99 13.96
CA VAL A 198 -16.02 -9.06 14.49
C VAL A 198 -16.77 -8.51 13.28
N TYR A 199 -18.10 -8.55 13.34
CA TYR A 199 -18.98 -8.18 12.25
C TYR A 199 -19.97 -7.13 12.74
N ALA A 200 -20.42 -6.27 11.83
CA ALA A 200 -21.53 -5.38 12.12
C ALA A 200 -22.80 -6.19 12.38
N ASP A 201 -23.59 -5.74 13.35
CA ASP A 201 -24.93 -6.28 13.59
C ASP A 201 -25.86 -5.95 12.40
N GLU A 202 -26.94 -6.73 12.25
CA GLU A 202 -27.89 -6.54 11.14
C GLU A 202 -28.58 -5.17 11.17
N ASP A 203 -28.74 -4.59 12.36
CA ASP A 203 -29.36 -3.29 12.64
C ASP A 203 -28.36 -2.16 12.92
N ALA A 204 -27.06 -2.37 12.61
CA ALA A 204 -26.04 -1.34 12.76
C ALA A 204 -26.37 -0.07 11.96
N SER A 205 -26.29 1.10 12.60
CA SER A 205 -26.48 2.39 11.94
C SER A 205 -25.17 2.95 11.40
N TYR A 206 -25.23 3.51 10.19
CA TYR A 206 -24.10 4.15 9.53
C TYR A 206 -24.40 5.63 9.37
N GLU A 207 -23.36 6.46 9.42
CA GLU A 207 -23.49 7.90 9.16
C GLU A 207 -23.90 8.16 7.71
N ASP A 208 -23.34 7.36 6.80
CA ASP A 208 -23.66 7.41 5.38
C ASP A 208 -23.49 6.03 4.72
N VAL A 209 -24.18 5.82 3.60
CA VAL A 209 -24.10 4.61 2.78
C VAL A 209 -23.88 5.02 1.33
N LEU A 210 -22.70 4.70 0.81
CA LEU A 210 -22.29 5.00 -0.56
C LEU A 210 -22.26 3.70 -1.38
N GLU A 211 -22.84 3.72 -2.57
CA GLU A 211 -22.89 2.58 -3.47
C GLU A 211 -22.16 2.88 -4.78
N PHE A 212 -21.32 1.96 -5.24
CA PHE A 212 -20.54 2.08 -6.45
C PHE A 212 -20.71 0.83 -7.34
N ASP A 213 -21.04 1.03 -8.62
CA ASP A 213 -20.97 -0.01 -9.65
C ASP A 213 -19.68 0.14 -10.46
N VAL A 214 -18.82 -0.87 -10.40
CA VAL A 214 -17.52 -0.88 -11.07
C VAL A 214 -17.50 -1.70 -12.36
N SER A 215 -18.66 -2.15 -12.85
CA SER A 215 -18.78 -3.01 -14.04
C SER A 215 -18.25 -2.37 -15.32
N ASN A 216 -18.28 -1.03 -15.40
CA ASN A 216 -17.77 -0.26 -16.53
C ASN A 216 -16.56 0.62 -16.14
N LEU A 217 -15.92 0.33 -15.00
CA LEU A 217 -14.79 1.12 -14.52
C LEU A 217 -13.62 1.04 -15.52
N GLU A 218 -13.01 2.17 -15.82
CA GLU A 218 -11.81 2.25 -16.65
C GLU A 218 -10.53 2.23 -15.78
N PRO A 219 -9.35 1.93 -16.34
CA PRO A 219 -8.09 2.20 -15.66
C PRO A 219 -8.00 3.68 -15.23
N MET A 220 -7.61 3.94 -13.99
CA MET A 220 -7.64 5.28 -13.39
C MET A 220 -6.23 5.77 -13.07
N VAL A 221 -6.05 7.10 -13.12
CA VAL A 221 -4.81 7.79 -12.75
C VAL A 221 -5.13 8.98 -11.85
N ALA A 222 -4.48 9.07 -10.69
CA ALA A 222 -4.48 10.29 -9.89
C ALA A 222 -3.38 11.22 -10.38
N CYS A 223 -3.78 12.36 -10.92
CA CYS A 223 -2.90 13.37 -11.50
C CYS A 223 -2.31 14.28 -10.41
N PRO A 224 -1.12 14.86 -10.63
CA PRO A 224 -0.53 15.78 -9.67
C PRO A 224 -1.44 16.99 -9.38
N HIS A 225 -1.35 17.62 -8.22
CA HIS A 225 -0.56 17.24 -7.03
C HIS A 225 -1.46 16.75 -5.88
N ALA A 226 -2.60 16.15 -6.22
CA ALA A 226 -3.61 15.72 -5.25
C ALA A 226 -4.11 14.31 -5.59
N VAL A 227 -4.34 13.50 -4.55
CA VAL A 227 -4.72 12.09 -4.74
C VAL A 227 -6.16 11.96 -5.27
N ASP A 228 -7.00 12.97 -5.02
CA ASP A 228 -8.39 13.07 -5.48
C ASP A 228 -8.54 13.73 -6.88
N ASN A 229 -7.46 14.19 -7.51
CA ASN A 229 -7.48 14.62 -8.91
C ASN A 229 -7.41 13.40 -9.86
N VAL A 230 -8.47 12.59 -9.85
CA VAL A 230 -8.49 11.29 -10.54
C VAL A 230 -9.16 11.41 -11.90
N LYS A 231 -8.53 10.82 -12.91
CA LYS A 231 -9.03 10.78 -14.29
C LYS A 231 -8.92 9.36 -14.87
N PRO A 232 -9.82 8.96 -15.77
CA PRO A 232 -9.58 7.80 -16.62
C PRO A 232 -8.27 7.96 -17.41
N VAL A 233 -7.52 6.87 -17.60
CA VAL A 233 -6.23 6.89 -18.33
C VAL A 233 -6.36 7.56 -19.71
N ARG A 234 -7.46 7.31 -20.43
CA ARG A 234 -7.73 7.87 -21.77
C ARG A 234 -7.67 9.41 -21.84
N GLU A 235 -7.86 10.11 -20.73
CA GLU A 235 -7.83 11.58 -20.69
C GLU A 235 -6.42 12.15 -20.50
N VAL A 236 -5.46 11.31 -20.14
CA VAL A 236 -4.07 11.67 -19.82
C VAL A 236 -3.05 10.83 -20.58
N GLU A 237 -3.53 10.07 -21.57
CA GLU A 237 -2.70 9.27 -22.47
C GLU A 237 -1.76 10.16 -23.28
N GLY A 238 -0.53 9.70 -23.49
CA GLY A 238 0.50 10.44 -24.24
C GLY A 238 1.32 11.43 -23.42
N ILE A 239 1.05 11.59 -22.11
CA ILE A 239 1.93 12.37 -21.23
C ILE A 239 3.24 11.60 -21.04
N GLU A 240 4.35 12.15 -21.55
CA GLU A 240 5.68 11.56 -21.41
C GLU A 240 6.09 11.41 -19.94
N ILE A 241 6.81 10.34 -19.62
CA ILE A 241 7.33 10.06 -18.28
C ILE A 241 8.84 9.79 -18.33
N ASP A 242 9.53 10.09 -17.21
CA ASP A 242 10.96 9.83 -17.05
C ASP A 242 11.22 8.62 -16.13
N GLN A 243 10.28 8.35 -15.23
CA GLN A 243 10.40 7.29 -14.24
C GLN A 243 9.08 6.53 -14.05
N ALA A 244 9.18 5.22 -13.91
CA ALA A 244 8.07 4.37 -13.51
C ALA A 244 8.44 3.66 -12.22
N VAL A 245 7.55 3.64 -11.22
CA VAL A 245 7.80 2.95 -9.94
C VAL A 245 6.68 1.94 -9.68
N LEU A 246 7.04 0.67 -9.67
CA LEU A 246 6.14 -0.43 -9.33
C LEU A 246 6.57 -1.06 -8.02
N GLY A 247 5.83 -0.83 -6.96
CA GLY A 247 6.15 -1.39 -5.65
C GLY A 247 6.00 -0.38 -4.53
N SER A 248 5.14 -0.71 -3.56
CA SER A 248 4.91 0.05 -2.34
C SER A 248 4.10 -0.81 -1.35
N CYS A 249 3.73 -0.27 -0.19
CA CYS A 249 2.72 -0.91 0.66
C CYS A 249 1.35 -1.02 -0.04
N THR A 250 1.08 -0.13 -1.00
CA THR A 250 -0.16 -0.12 -1.79
C THR A 250 -0.17 -1.18 -2.86
N ASN A 251 0.92 -1.38 -3.62
CA ASN A 251 0.99 -2.37 -4.70
C ASN A 251 2.44 -2.80 -4.96
N GLY A 252 2.89 -3.85 -4.27
CA GLY A 252 4.21 -4.46 -4.45
C GLY A 252 4.23 -5.96 -4.13
N ARG A 253 3.04 -6.58 -4.06
CA ARG A 253 2.85 -8.00 -3.74
C ARG A 253 3.02 -8.84 -5.01
N LEU A 254 2.95 -10.16 -4.84
CA LEU A 254 3.25 -11.09 -5.92
C LEU A 254 2.35 -10.90 -7.15
N GLU A 255 1.05 -10.62 -6.95
CA GLU A 255 0.11 -10.34 -8.05
C GLU A 255 0.43 -9.05 -8.81
N ASP A 256 0.91 -8.01 -8.11
CA ASP A 256 1.29 -6.74 -8.71
C ASP A 256 2.52 -6.92 -9.63
N ILE A 257 3.53 -7.67 -9.14
CA ILE A 257 4.76 -7.98 -9.89
C ILE A 257 4.45 -8.90 -11.08
N GLU A 258 3.56 -9.87 -10.89
CA GLU A 258 3.11 -10.80 -11.93
C GLU A 258 2.49 -10.07 -13.13
N ILE A 259 1.58 -9.13 -12.87
CA ILE A 259 0.93 -8.33 -13.92
C ILE A 259 1.98 -7.60 -14.77
N ALA A 260 2.94 -6.94 -14.13
CA ALA A 260 4.00 -6.23 -14.85
C ALA A 260 4.93 -7.16 -15.62
N ALA A 261 5.32 -8.29 -15.01
CA ALA A 261 6.13 -9.29 -15.70
C ALA A 261 5.41 -9.83 -16.94
N ARG A 262 4.09 -10.06 -16.87
CA ARG A 262 3.28 -10.48 -18.01
C ARG A 262 3.27 -9.44 -19.14
N ILE A 263 3.05 -8.17 -18.81
CA ILE A 263 3.03 -7.06 -19.78
C ILE A 263 4.38 -6.91 -20.50
N LEU A 264 5.48 -7.03 -19.73
CA LEU A 264 6.85 -6.76 -20.19
C LEU A 264 7.57 -7.99 -20.75
N LYS A 265 6.96 -9.18 -20.72
CA LYS A 265 7.59 -10.42 -21.17
C LYS A 265 8.02 -10.33 -22.62
N GLY A 266 9.33 -10.51 -22.86
CA GLY A 266 9.92 -10.48 -24.21
C GLY A 266 10.07 -9.08 -24.80
N LYS A 267 9.81 -8.03 -24.03
CA LYS A 267 9.89 -6.63 -24.46
C LYS A 267 11.05 -5.90 -23.76
N ARG A 268 11.26 -4.64 -24.12
CA ARG A 268 12.20 -3.70 -23.48
C ARG A 268 11.44 -2.41 -23.19
N ILE A 269 11.62 -1.87 -21.99
CA ILE A 269 11.07 -0.56 -21.62
C ILE A 269 11.63 0.56 -22.52
N ASP A 270 10.93 1.68 -22.62
CA ASP A 270 11.42 2.85 -23.36
C ASP A 270 12.78 3.29 -22.77
N PRO A 271 13.82 3.52 -23.60
CA PRO A 271 15.16 3.83 -23.11
C PRO A 271 15.26 5.16 -22.33
N ARG A 272 14.26 6.03 -22.40
CA ARG A 272 14.16 7.26 -21.63
C ARG A 272 13.61 7.03 -20.22
N VAL A 273 12.93 5.90 -19.98
CA VAL A 273 12.26 5.62 -18.71
C VAL A 273 13.10 4.76 -17.78
N ARG A 274 13.18 5.19 -16.53
CA ARG A 274 13.71 4.37 -15.43
C ARG A 274 12.57 3.60 -14.76
N LEU A 275 12.42 2.31 -15.06
CA LEU A 275 11.49 1.45 -14.32
C LEU A 275 12.16 0.90 -13.06
N ILE A 276 11.65 1.27 -11.89
CA ILE A 276 12.08 0.80 -10.57
C ILE A 276 11.03 -0.15 -10.02
N VAL A 277 11.44 -1.36 -9.64
CA VAL A 277 10.54 -2.37 -9.06
C VAL A 277 10.94 -2.69 -7.63
N VAL A 278 9.96 -2.59 -6.71
CA VAL A 278 10.14 -2.79 -5.27
C VAL A 278 9.21 -3.92 -4.79
N PRO A 279 9.74 -5.14 -4.57
CA PRO A 279 8.97 -6.18 -3.93
C PRO A 279 8.61 -5.77 -2.49
N ALA A 280 7.35 -5.94 -2.09
CA ALA A 280 6.86 -5.45 -0.80
C ALA A 280 7.52 -6.15 0.41
N SER A 281 8.04 -7.36 0.22
CA SER A 281 8.78 -8.11 1.24
C SER A 281 9.79 -9.07 0.61
N ARG A 282 10.67 -9.62 1.45
CA ARG A 282 11.58 -10.71 1.07
C ARG A 282 10.81 -11.96 0.66
N GLU A 283 9.69 -12.26 1.31
CA GLU A 283 8.84 -13.40 0.97
C GLU A 283 8.26 -13.24 -0.44
N VAL A 284 7.74 -12.04 -0.76
CA VAL A 284 7.28 -11.69 -2.11
C VAL A 284 8.43 -11.74 -3.11
N TYR A 285 9.59 -11.18 -2.77
CA TYR A 285 10.74 -11.16 -3.67
C TYR A 285 11.19 -12.58 -4.04
N ILE A 286 11.37 -13.46 -3.05
CA ILE A 286 11.75 -14.86 -3.29
C ILE A 286 10.68 -15.58 -4.12
N SER A 287 9.40 -15.31 -3.87
CA SER A 287 8.30 -15.92 -4.62
C SER A 287 8.30 -15.47 -6.09
N ALA A 288 8.48 -14.17 -6.34
CA ALA A 288 8.59 -13.62 -7.69
C ALA A 288 9.83 -14.13 -8.42
N LEU A 289 10.95 -14.31 -7.72
CA LEU A 289 12.17 -14.90 -8.27
C LEU A 289 11.95 -16.35 -8.70
N LYS A 290 11.35 -17.18 -7.84
CA LYS A 290 11.03 -18.59 -8.13
C LYS A 290 10.09 -18.75 -9.33
N ARG A 291 9.18 -17.80 -9.54
CA ARG A 291 8.26 -17.79 -10.70
C ARG A 291 8.88 -17.18 -11.97
N GLY A 292 10.14 -16.71 -11.92
CA GLY A 292 10.83 -16.10 -13.06
C GLY A 292 10.41 -14.65 -13.36
N TYR A 293 9.53 -14.05 -12.56
CA TYR A 293 9.05 -12.68 -12.80
C TYR A 293 10.17 -11.65 -12.68
N ILE A 294 11.06 -11.83 -11.70
CA ILE A 294 12.23 -10.96 -11.52
C ILE A 294 13.15 -11.00 -12.74
N GLU A 295 13.40 -12.19 -13.30
CA GLU A 295 14.23 -12.34 -14.49
C GLU A 295 13.59 -11.66 -15.70
N ILE A 296 12.28 -11.79 -15.88
CA ILE A 296 11.54 -11.11 -16.95
C ILE A 296 11.69 -9.59 -16.84
N LEU A 297 11.51 -9.04 -15.64
CA LEU A 297 11.59 -7.59 -15.40
C LEU A 297 13.01 -7.05 -15.60
N LEU A 298 14.03 -7.77 -15.11
CA LEU A 298 15.43 -7.44 -15.36
C LEU A 298 15.76 -7.46 -16.86
N LYS A 299 15.32 -8.51 -17.57
CA LYS A 299 15.46 -8.59 -19.02
C LYS A 299 14.78 -7.41 -19.69
N ALA A 300 13.59 -6.99 -19.25
CA ALA A 300 12.89 -5.83 -19.80
C ALA A 300 13.61 -4.49 -19.57
N GLY A 301 14.63 -4.43 -18.71
CA GLY A 301 15.40 -3.22 -18.40
C GLY A 301 15.03 -2.58 -17.06
N ALA A 302 14.21 -3.23 -16.23
CA ALA A 302 13.86 -2.72 -14.92
C ALA A 302 15.03 -2.80 -13.92
N THR A 303 15.09 -1.85 -12.99
CA THR A 303 15.96 -1.90 -11.82
C THR A 303 15.17 -2.47 -10.65
N ILE A 304 15.59 -3.63 -10.14
CA ILE A 304 14.99 -4.24 -8.95
C ILE A 304 15.74 -3.74 -7.72
N ILE A 305 15.01 -3.16 -6.76
CA ILE A 305 15.59 -2.69 -5.49
C ILE A 305 15.14 -3.57 -4.32
N ASN A 306 15.84 -3.47 -3.19
CA ASN A 306 15.50 -4.29 -2.03
C ASN A 306 14.09 -3.97 -1.50
N PRO A 307 13.44 -4.94 -0.83
CA PRO A 307 12.19 -4.67 -0.14
C PRO A 307 12.31 -3.52 0.86
N GLY A 308 11.40 -2.56 0.77
CA GLY A 308 11.39 -1.31 1.55
C GLY A 308 10.45 -0.26 0.95
N CYS A 309 10.38 0.93 1.54
CA CYS A 309 9.48 2.01 1.07
C CYS A 309 10.12 2.96 0.06
N GLY A 310 11.40 2.80 -0.31
CA GLY A 310 12.04 3.67 -1.31
C GLY A 310 11.50 3.38 -2.72
N PRO A 311 11.19 4.38 -3.57
CA PRO A 311 11.32 5.83 -3.38
C PRO A 311 10.04 6.58 -2.95
N CYS A 312 9.05 5.95 -2.31
CA CYS A 312 7.75 6.55 -1.96
C CYS A 312 7.82 7.89 -1.18
N LEU A 313 8.88 8.08 -0.39
CA LEU A 313 9.10 9.28 0.43
C LEU A 313 10.16 10.24 -0.14
N GLY A 314 10.69 9.97 -1.33
CA GLY A 314 11.75 10.79 -1.95
C GLY A 314 13.07 10.81 -1.19
N ALA A 315 13.26 9.90 -0.23
CA ALA A 315 14.44 9.89 0.64
C ALA A 315 15.57 8.98 0.12
N HIS A 316 15.27 8.00 -0.74
CA HIS A 316 16.23 6.97 -1.16
C HIS A 316 15.74 6.24 -2.43
N GLN A 317 16.67 5.67 -3.21
CA GLN A 317 16.46 4.65 -4.27
C GLN A 317 15.73 5.03 -5.57
N GLY A 318 15.46 6.31 -5.83
CA GLY A 318 14.77 6.73 -7.06
C GLY A 318 14.21 8.14 -6.99
N VAL A 319 15.04 9.08 -6.51
CA VAL A 319 14.65 10.47 -6.29
C VAL A 319 14.45 11.17 -7.64
N LEU A 320 13.36 11.93 -7.79
CA LEU A 320 13.07 12.70 -9.00
C LEU A 320 13.82 14.03 -9.04
N ALA A 321 14.37 14.35 -10.20
CA ALA A 321 14.94 15.65 -10.51
C ALA A 321 13.84 16.70 -10.81
N SER A 322 14.25 17.96 -10.92
CA SER A 322 13.36 19.05 -11.32
C SER A 322 12.83 18.84 -12.74
N GLY A 323 11.52 18.98 -12.94
CA GLY A 323 10.87 18.82 -14.24
C GLY A 323 10.59 17.37 -14.66
N GLU A 324 11.05 16.38 -13.89
CA GLU A 324 10.76 14.97 -14.19
C GLU A 324 9.34 14.57 -13.81
N ARG A 325 8.78 13.64 -14.59
CA ARG A 325 7.48 13.02 -14.35
C ARG A 325 7.63 11.56 -13.99
N ALA A 326 6.91 11.13 -12.96
CA ALA A 326 6.82 9.72 -12.57
C ALA A 326 5.40 9.19 -12.65
N ILE A 327 5.23 7.98 -13.17
CA ILE A 327 4.02 7.16 -12.92
C ILE A 327 4.34 6.07 -11.90
N THR A 328 3.48 5.90 -10.90
CA THR A 328 3.83 5.08 -9.74
C THR A 328 2.64 4.35 -9.14
N SER A 329 2.88 3.13 -8.64
CA SER A 329 1.92 2.33 -7.87
C SER A 329 1.99 2.60 -6.35
N THR A 330 2.53 3.75 -5.95
CA THR A 330 2.49 4.29 -4.57
C THR A 330 1.15 4.97 -4.27
N ASN A 331 1.01 5.55 -3.07
CA ASN A 331 -0.23 6.14 -2.58
C ASN A 331 -0.28 7.68 -2.57
N ARG A 332 0.83 8.40 -2.79
CA ARG A 332 0.89 9.87 -2.65
C ARG A 332 1.60 10.55 -3.80
N ASN A 333 1.04 11.65 -4.27
CA ASN A 333 1.54 12.47 -5.38
C ASN A 333 1.69 13.96 -5.05
N PHE A 334 1.72 14.33 -3.76
CA PHE A 334 1.91 15.71 -3.35
C PHE A 334 3.25 16.28 -3.86
N ARG A 335 3.30 17.61 -3.99
CA ARG A 335 4.50 18.33 -4.43
C ARG A 335 5.73 17.95 -3.58
N GLY A 336 6.84 17.60 -4.23
CA GLY A 336 8.09 17.23 -3.54
C GLY A 336 8.08 15.85 -2.86
N ARG A 337 7.05 15.03 -3.10
CA ARG A 337 6.90 13.74 -2.41
C ARG A 337 7.99 12.73 -2.75
N MET A 338 8.47 12.71 -3.99
CA MET A 338 9.46 11.74 -4.48
C MET A 338 10.81 12.39 -4.84
N GLY A 339 11.05 13.63 -4.43
CA GLY A 339 12.28 14.36 -4.74
C GLY A 339 12.02 15.84 -4.91
N SER A 340 12.39 16.38 -6.08
CA SER A 340 12.22 17.80 -6.38
C SER A 340 10.77 18.26 -6.18
N PRO A 341 10.53 19.44 -5.56
CA PRO A 341 9.23 20.10 -5.57
C PRO A 341 8.69 20.42 -6.96
N ASP A 342 9.55 20.46 -7.98
CA ASP A 342 9.18 20.74 -9.37
C ASP A 342 9.00 19.45 -10.19
N SER A 343 8.89 18.29 -9.54
CA SER A 343 8.54 17.02 -10.17
C SER A 343 7.03 16.75 -10.13
N GLU A 344 6.54 15.96 -11.08
CA GLU A 344 5.14 15.55 -11.18
C GLU A 344 5.01 14.04 -10.94
N ILE A 345 4.00 13.64 -10.19
CA ILE A 345 3.78 12.25 -9.79
C ILE A 345 2.34 11.86 -10.14
N TYR A 346 2.19 10.79 -10.89
CA TYR A 346 0.91 10.20 -11.29
C TYR A 346 0.75 8.85 -10.57
N LEU A 347 -0.37 8.65 -9.87
CA LEU A 347 -0.63 7.38 -9.21
C LEU A 347 -1.48 6.49 -10.10
N ALA A 348 -1.08 5.24 -10.30
CA ALA A 348 -1.80 4.31 -11.17
C ALA A 348 -1.66 2.86 -10.70
N SER A 349 -2.44 1.96 -11.30
CA SER A 349 -2.30 0.51 -11.07
C SER A 349 -0.97 -0.04 -11.58
N PRO A 350 -0.50 -1.20 -11.06
CA PRO A 350 0.67 -1.89 -11.60
C PRO A 350 0.60 -2.16 -13.11
N ALA A 351 -0.62 -2.42 -13.60
CA ALA A 351 -0.89 -2.60 -15.03
C ALA A 351 -0.56 -1.33 -15.82
N THR A 352 -1.15 -0.19 -15.43
CA THR A 352 -0.93 1.11 -16.07
C THR A 352 0.54 1.54 -15.95
N VAL A 353 1.19 1.34 -14.79
CA VAL A 353 2.61 1.65 -14.62
C VAL A 353 3.48 0.83 -15.59
N ALA A 354 3.23 -0.47 -15.72
CA ALA A 354 4.03 -1.34 -16.56
C ALA A 354 3.89 -1.04 -18.06
N ILE A 355 2.68 -0.79 -18.56
CA ILE A 355 2.47 -0.41 -19.96
C ILE A 355 3.06 0.98 -20.25
N SER A 356 2.96 1.91 -19.29
CA SER A 356 3.50 3.26 -19.47
C SER A 356 5.04 3.23 -19.50
N ALA A 357 5.67 2.42 -18.65
CA ALA A 357 7.11 2.20 -18.69
C ALA A 357 7.58 1.60 -20.03
N LEU A 358 6.76 0.73 -20.62
CA LEU A 358 7.04 0.15 -21.93
C LEU A 358 7.00 1.20 -23.05
N LYS A 359 6.07 2.16 -22.98
CA LYS A 359 5.80 3.13 -24.04
C LYS A 359 6.51 4.47 -23.90
N GLY A 360 6.99 4.82 -22.72
CA GLY A 360 7.61 6.14 -22.47
C GLY A 360 6.63 7.24 -22.08
N GLU A 361 5.35 6.92 -22.00
CA GLU A 361 4.25 7.85 -21.74
C GLU A 361 3.12 7.15 -20.97
N ILE A 362 2.24 7.90 -20.33
CA ILE A 362 1.04 7.33 -19.70
C ILE A 362 0.19 6.65 -20.78
N SER A 363 -0.17 5.38 -20.55
CA SER A 363 -0.89 4.58 -21.55
C SER A 363 -1.90 3.61 -20.95
N ASP A 364 -2.92 3.26 -21.72
CA ASP A 364 -3.99 2.37 -21.29
C ASP A 364 -3.53 0.90 -21.25
N PRO A 365 -3.59 0.22 -20.09
CA PRO A 365 -3.15 -1.17 -20.01
C PRO A 365 -4.02 -2.13 -20.81
N ARG A 366 -5.24 -1.76 -21.19
CA ARG A 366 -6.13 -2.60 -22.02
C ARG A 366 -5.57 -2.83 -23.43
N GLU A 367 -4.62 -2.03 -23.89
CA GLU A 367 -3.98 -2.24 -25.19
C GLU A 367 -3.20 -3.56 -25.30
N VAL A 368 -2.79 -4.16 -24.17
CA VAL A 368 -2.03 -5.41 -24.19
C VAL A 368 -2.89 -6.65 -24.40
N VAL A 369 -4.21 -6.51 -24.30
CA VAL A 369 -5.21 -7.57 -24.47
C VAL A 369 -6.07 -7.38 -25.72
N ARG A 370 -5.82 -6.30 -26.48
CA ARG A 370 -6.49 -6.00 -27.76
C ARG A 370 -5.93 -6.78 -28.94
#